data_AF-A0A242CUE0-F1
#
_entry.id   AF-A0A242CUE0-F1
#
_cell.length_a   1.000
_cell.length_b   1.000
_cell.length_c   1.000
_cell.angle_alpha   90.00
_cell.angle_beta   90.00
_cell.angle_gamma   90.00
#
_symmetry.space_group_name_H-M   'P 1'
#
loop_
_entity.id
_entity.type
_entity.pdbx_description
1 polymer ?
#
loop_
_entity_poly.entity_id
_entity_poly.type
_entity_poly.pdbx_seq_one_letter_code
_entity_poly.pdbx_strand_id
1 'polypeptide(L)'
;MLNMKVLDYRIISDANQVTVNKVRRNDQESILMVTDKDGTQRESQGLVGHYSNLMKALVAIQRDYVLAEGTDIQTVKEYKKSLETITSTLENKLELGEKF
;
A
#
# COMPACT_ATOMS: atom_id res chain seq x y z
N MET A 1 11.36 -12.95 4.83
CA MET A 1 11.52 -11.52 4.49
C MET A 1 10.44 -11.18 3.49
N LEU A 2 9.55 -10.24 3.81
CA LEU A 2 8.49 -9.82 2.88
C LEU A 2 9.09 -8.91 1.80
N ASN A 3 8.65 -9.10 0.56
CA ASN A 3 8.92 -8.19 -0.56
C ASN A 3 7.75 -8.25 -1.53
N MET A 4 6.73 -7.42 -1.28
CA MET A 4 5.43 -7.52 -1.96
C MET A 4 5.04 -6.19 -2.59
N LYS A 5 4.38 -6.30 -3.75
CA LYS A 5 3.76 -5.18 -4.45
C LYS A 5 2.26 -5.42 -4.54
N VAL A 6 1.46 -4.55 -3.93
CA VAL A 6 -0.01 -4.64 -3.96
C VAL A 6 -0.58 -3.27 -4.26
N LEU A 7 -1.25 -3.12 -5.40
CA LEU A 7 -1.68 -1.82 -5.92
C LEU A 7 -0.48 -0.84 -5.92
N ASP A 8 -0.64 0.29 -5.23
CA ASP A 8 0.39 1.32 -5.08
C ASP A 8 1.32 1.09 -3.90
N TYR A 9 1.10 0.05 -3.10
CA TYR A 9 1.89 -0.22 -1.91
C TYR A 9 3.08 -1.15 -2.21
N ARG A 10 4.19 -0.85 -1.55
CA ARG A 10 5.41 -1.66 -1.49
C ARG A 10 5.64 -2.04 -0.04
N ILE A 11 5.50 -3.34 0.23
CA ILE A 11 5.52 -3.90 1.58
C ILE A 11 6.77 -4.75 1.70
N ILE A 12 7.74 -4.26 2.46
CA ILE A 12 9.00 -4.96 2.71
C ILE A 12 9.13 -5.24 4.20
N SER A 13 9.81 -6.31 4.59
CA SER A 13 10.12 -6.55 6.00
C SER A 13 11.60 -6.82 6.19
N ASP A 14 12.09 -6.53 7.39
CA ASP A 14 13.36 -7.01 7.91
C ASP A 14 13.11 -7.83 9.19
N ALA A 15 14.16 -8.04 10.01
CA ALA A 15 14.05 -8.76 11.27
C ALA A 15 13.26 -8.02 12.36
N ASN A 16 13.08 -6.70 12.22
CA ASN A 16 12.54 -5.81 13.25
C ASN A 16 11.14 -5.31 12.92
N GLN A 17 10.85 -5.10 11.64
CA GLN A 17 9.65 -4.38 11.22
C GLN A 17 9.20 -4.68 9.79
N VAL A 18 7.96 -4.27 9.50
CA VAL A 18 7.38 -4.16 8.16
C VAL A 18 7.35 -2.68 7.77
N THR A 19 7.94 -2.35 6.64
CA THR A 19 7.90 -1.00 6.05
C THR A 19 6.91 -0.99 4.90
N VAL A 20 6.03 0.00 4.92
CA VAL A 20 5.06 0.25 3.84
C VAL A 20 5.39 1.58 3.20
N ASN A 21 5.65 1.54 1.90
CA ASN A 21 5.73 2.72 1.05
C ASN A 21 4.58 2.72 0.05
N LYS A 22 4.17 3.90 -0.40
CA LYS A 22 3.22 4.09 -1.49
C LYS A 22 3.94 4.73 -2.68
N VAL A 23 3.75 4.19 -3.88
CA VAL A 23 4.30 4.81 -5.08
C VAL A 23 3.58 6.12 -5.37
N ARG A 24 4.31 7.10 -5.90
CA ARG A 24 3.73 8.33 -6.44
C ARG A 24 3.34 8.11 -7.89
N ARG A 25 2.24 8.71 -8.32
CA ARG A 25 1.81 8.73 -9.73
C ARG A 25 2.10 10.09 -10.35
N ASN A 26 2.30 10.11 -11.66
CA ASN A 26 2.40 11.34 -12.45
C ASN A 26 1.01 11.77 -12.96
N ASP A 27 0.95 12.90 -13.67
CA ASP A 27 -0.31 13.46 -14.20
C ASP A 27 -1.02 12.56 -15.22
N GLN A 28 -0.35 11.51 -15.70
CA GLN A 28 -0.89 10.49 -16.62
C GLN A 28 -1.33 9.23 -15.87
N GLU A 29 -1.48 9.30 -14.55
CA GLU A 29 -1.80 8.18 -13.67
C GLU A 29 -0.80 7.02 -13.73
N SER A 30 0.39 7.24 -14.27
CA SER A 30 1.45 6.22 -14.33
C SER A 30 2.36 6.34 -13.11
N ILE A 31 2.95 5.22 -12.67
CA ILE A 31 3.92 5.24 -11.56
C ILE A 31 5.09 6.15 -11.94
N LEU A 32 5.35 7.16 -11.11
CA LEU A 32 6.44 8.10 -11.30
C LEU A 32 7.77 7.37 -11.06
N MET A 33 8.61 7.33 -12.08
CA MET A 33 9.97 6.81 -12.00
C MET A 33 10.95 7.96 -11.76
N VAL A 34 11.94 7.73 -10.91
CA VAL A 34 13.06 8.65 -10.67
C VAL A 34 14.37 7.95 -11.00
N THR A 35 15.31 8.73 -11.53
CA THR A 35 16.68 8.27 -11.83
C THR A 35 17.59 8.75 -10.72
N ASP A 36 18.28 7.82 -10.06
CA ASP A 36 19.30 8.14 -9.07
C ASP A 36 20.58 8.66 -9.74
N LYS A 37 21.52 9.16 -8.92
CA LYS A 37 22.77 9.77 -9.41
C LYS A 37 23.66 8.82 -10.19
N ASP A 38 23.51 7.52 -9.97
CA ASP A 38 24.23 6.43 -10.64
C ASP A 38 23.55 5.97 -11.95
N GLY A 39 22.42 6.58 -12.33
CA GLY A 39 21.64 6.21 -13.51
C GLY A 39 20.61 5.12 -13.25
N THR A 40 20.51 4.58 -12.02
CA THR A 40 19.53 3.55 -11.68
C THR A 40 18.12 4.16 -11.65
N GLN A 41 17.18 3.54 -12.36
CA GLN A 41 15.77 3.92 -12.28
C GLN A 41 15.06 3.18 -11.15
N ARG A 42 14.30 3.91 -10.35
CA ARG A 42 13.43 3.35 -9.30
C ARG A 42 12.09 4.07 -9.24
N GLU A 43 11.11 3.39 -8.67
CA GLU A 43 9.81 3.97 -8.39
C GLU A 43 9.97 5.09 -7.34
N SER A 44 9.38 6.25 -7.61
CA SER A 44 9.23 7.30 -6.61
C SER A 44 8.23 6.85 -5.56
N GLN A 45 8.63 6.90 -4.31
CA GLN A 45 7.88 6.37 -3.18
C GLN A 45 7.75 7.41 -2.06
N GLY A 46 6.62 7.39 -1.36
CA GLY A 46 6.40 8.06 -0.08
C GLY A 46 6.25 7.02 1.04
N LEU A 47 6.81 7.31 2.21
CA LEU A 47 6.67 6.44 3.38
C LEU A 47 5.24 6.53 3.92
N VAL A 48 4.57 5.38 4.06
CA VAL A 48 3.30 5.27 4.81
C VAL A 48 3.60 5.00 6.27
N GLY A 49 4.55 4.10 6.56
CA GLY A 49 5.05 3.91 7.91
C GLY A 49 5.84 2.61 8.13
N HIS A 50 6.31 2.47 9.37
CA HIS A 50 6.97 1.27 9.87
C HIS A 50 6.10 0.63 10.96
N TYR A 51 5.95 -0.68 10.90
CA TYR A 51 5.01 -1.44 11.72
C TYR A 51 5.69 -2.67 12.32
N SER A 52 5.38 -2.97 13.58
CA SER A 52 5.98 -4.11 14.29
C SER A 52 5.61 -5.48 13.70
N ASN A 53 4.55 -5.56 12.89
CA ASN A 53 4.12 -6.78 12.22
C ASN A 53 3.25 -6.46 10.99
N LEU A 54 2.98 -7.50 10.18
CA LEU A 54 2.19 -7.39 8.96
C LEU A 54 0.76 -6.94 9.25
N MET A 55 0.11 -7.44 10.31
CA MET A 55 -1.29 -7.11 10.60
C MET A 55 -1.49 -5.60 10.82
N LYS A 56 -0.61 -4.95 11.58
CA LYS A 56 -0.65 -3.48 11.75
C LYS A 56 -0.37 -2.74 10.44
N ALA A 57 0.52 -3.26 9.61
CA ALA A 57 0.78 -2.70 8.29
C ALA A 57 -0.47 -2.78 7.38
N LEU A 58 -1.22 -3.88 7.41
CA LEU A 58 -2.46 -4.04 6.63
C LEU A 58 -3.53 -3.02 7.07
N VAL A 59 -3.71 -2.82 8.38
CA VAL A 59 -4.64 -1.79 8.91
C VAL A 59 -4.24 -0.39 8.45
N ALA A 60 -2.94 -0.09 8.44
CA ALA A 60 -2.46 1.20 7.95
C ALA A 60 -2.69 1.37 6.44
N ILE A 61 -2.48 0.31 5.64
CA ILE A 61 -2.76 0.31 4.20
C ILE A 61 -4.25 0.53 3.95
N GLN A 62 -5.13 -0.16 4.68
CA GLN A 62 -6.58 0.03 4.58
C GLN A 62 -6.95 1.49 4.84
N ARG A 63 -6.44 2.07 5.94
CA ARG A 63 -6.70 3.46 6.31
C ARG A 63 -6.14 4.45 5.29
N ASP A 64 -4.91 4.25 4.82
CA ASP A 64 -4.32 5.09 3.78
C ASP A 64 -5.13 4.99 2.49
N TYR A 65 -5.53 3.79 2.07
CA TYR A 65 -6.28 3.58 0.84
C TYR A 65 -7.62 4.32 0.82
N VAL A 66 -8.38 4.25 1.92
CA VAL A 66 -9.70 4.89 2.01
C VAL A 66 -9.65 6.38 2.28
N LEU A 67 -8.56 6.89 2.85
CA LEU A 67 -8.41 8.32 3.19
C LEU A 67 -7.47 9.09 2.25
N ALA A 68 -6.77 8.40 1.35
CA ALA A 68 -5.85 9.03 0.40
C ALA A 68 -6.61 9.88 -0.62
N GLU A 69 -5.91 10.91 -1.09
CA GLU A 69 -6.36 11.79 -2.17
C GLU A 69 -6.84 10.98 -3.39
N GLY A 70 -8.00 11.35 -3.93
CA GLY A 70 -8.61 10.69 -5.09
C GLY A 70 -9.76 9.73 -4.77
N THR A 71 -9.97 9.36 -3.50
CA THR A 71 -11.14 8.55 -3.09
C THR A 71 -12.22 9.46 -2.50
N ASP A 72 -13.24 9.81 -3.29
CA ASP A 72 -14.41 10.54 -2.77
C ASP A 72 -15.37 9.55 -2.09
N ILE A 73 -15.34 9.52 -0.75
CA ILE A 73 -16.22 8.68 0.06
C ILE A 73 -17.25 9.59 0.72
N GLN A 74 -18.47 9.55 0.22
CA GLN A 74 -19.55 10.43 0.68
C GLN A 74 -20.43 9.75 1.74
N THR A 75 -20.39 8.41 1.81
CA THR A 75 -21.22 7.63 2.73
C THR A 75 -20.44 6.57 3.50
N VAL A 76 -20.96 6.20 4.68
CA VAL A 76 -20.44 5.05 5.47
C VAL A 76 -20.51 3.73 4.68
N LYS A 77 -21.48 3.60 3.77
CA LYS A 77 -21.62 2.40 2.92
C LYS A 77 -20.48 2.30 1.91
N GLU A 78 -20.13 3.40 1.25
CA GLU A 78 -18.98 3.47 0.36
C GLU A 78 -17.68 3.21 1.11
N TYR A 79 -17.54 3.79 2.31
CA TYR A 79 -16.39 3.54 3.18
C TYR A 79 -16.19 2.04 3.46
N LYS A 80 -17.26 1.35 3.88
CA LYS A 80 -17.22 -0.10 4.14
C LYS A 80 -16.86 -0.90 2.89
N LYS A 81 -17.44 -0.56 1.74
CA LYS A 81 -17.14 -1.24 0.48
C LYS A 81 -15.68 -1.06 0.05
N SER A 82 -15.13 0.14 0.22
CA SER A 82 -13.72 0.42 -0.08
C SER A 82 -12.80 -0.36 0.85
N LEU A 83 -13.12 -0.45 2.14
CA LEU A 83 -12.40 -1.32 3.09
C LEU A 83 -12.44 -2.79 2.68
N GLU A 84 -13.62 -3.34 2.38
CA GLU A 84 -13.77 -4.74 1.95
C GLU A 84 -12.96 -5.04 0.69
N THR A 85 -12.94 -4.10 -0.26
CA THR A 85 -12.20 -4.22 -1.53
C THR A 85 -10.70 -4.31 -1.28
N ILE A 86 -10.13 -3.39 -0.49
CA ILE A 86 -8.69 -3.40 -0.22
C ILE A 86 -8.30 -4.60 0.65
N THR A 87 -9.12 -4.97 1.64
CA THR A 87 -8.89 -6.18 2.46
C THR A 87 -8.84 -7.43 1.61
N SER A 88 -9.85 -7.66 0.77
CA SER A 88 -9.89 -8.82 -0.12
C SER A 88 -8.70 -8.84 -1.10
N THR A 89 -8.29 -7.67 -1.59
CA THR A 89 -7.13 -7.54 -2.48
C THR A 89 -5.83 -7.94 -1.77
N LEU A 90 -5.67 -7.50 -0.51
CA LEU A 90 -4.50 -7.83 0.31
C LEU A 90 -4.50 -9.33 0.66
N GLU A 91 -5.62 -9.88 1.14
CA GLU A 91 -5.77 -11.30 1.49
C GLU A 91 -5.42 -12.22 0.30
N ASN A 92 -5.98 -11.93 -0.88
CA ASN A 92 -5.71 -12.69 -2.10
C ASN A 92 -4.24 -12.63 -2.52
N LYS A 93 -3.57 -11.48 -2.34
CA LYS A 93 -2.15 -11.33 -2.67
C LYS A 93 -1.22 -11.99 -1.65
N LEU A 94 -1.72 -12.24 -0.45
CA LEU A 94 -0.97 -12.83 0.64
C LEU A 94 -1.24 -14.35 0.78
N GLU A 95 -2.12 -14.92 -0.05
CA GLU A 95 -2.63 -16.30 0.12
C GLU A 95 -3.19 -16.56 1.53
N LEU A 96 -3.68 -15.52 2.19
CA LEU A 96 -4.22 -15.63 3.54
C LEU A 96 -5.61 -16.27 3.41
N GLY A 97 -5.68 -17.58 3.68
CA GLY A 97 -6.93 -18.35 3.69
C GLY A 97 -7.87 -18.01 4.86
N GLU A 98 -7.48 -17.09 5.74
CA GLU A 98 -8.29 -16.60 6.85
C GLU A 98 -8.56 -15.10 6.72
N LYS A 99 -9.82 -14.72 6.95
CA LYS A 99 -10.29 -13.33 6.92
C LYS A 99 -9.79 -12.57 8.14
N PHE A 100 -9.32 -11.33 7.95
CA PHE A 100 -8.89 -10.43 9.02
C PHE A 100 -10.03 -9.61 9.64
#